data_AF-A0A7X9PZG7-F1
#
_entry.id   AF-A0A7X9PZG7-F1
#
_cell.length_a   1.000
_cell.length_b   1.000
_cell.length_c   1.000
_cell.angle_alpha   90.00
_cell.angle_beta   90.00
_cell.angle_gamma   90.00
#
_symmetry.space_group_name_H-M   'P 1'
#
loop_
_entity.id
_entity.type
_entity.pdbx_description
1 polymer ?
#
loop_
_entity_poly.entity_id
_entity_poly.type
_entity_poly.pdbx_seq_one_letter_code
_entity_poly.pdbx_strand_id
1 'polypeptide(L)' 'MAVRDIREYPEQVLRKGSQDVTDFGEDLQSLLRDMWETMVSNDGVGLAAPQIGVSLRVAVIGWRD' A
#
# COMPACT_ATOMS: atom_id res chain seq x y z
N MET A 1 11.11 -4.66 3.92
CA MET A 1 11.59 -3.42 3.28
C MET A 1 11.97 -3.80 1.87
N ALA A 2 11.04 -3.53 0.97
CA ALA A 2 11.15 -3.75 -0.46
C ALA A 2 10.20 -2.77 -1.15
N VAL A 3 10.68 -2.13 -2.21
CA VAL A 3 9.82 -1.40 -3.15
C VAL A 3 8.96 -2.43 -3.90
N ARG A 4 7.66 -2.18 -3.96
CA ARG A 4 6.66 -3.04 -4.61
C ARG A 4 6.22 -2.44 -5.94
N ASP A 5 5.81 -3.28 -6.88
CA ASP A 5 5.24 -2.81 -8.14
C ASP A 5 3.88 -2.14 -7.91
N ILE A 6 3.74 -0.94 -8.44
CA ILE A 6 2.46 -0.22 -8.45
C ILE A 6 1.58 -0.80 -9.55
N ARG A 7 0.35 -1.14 -9.19
CA ARG A 7 -0.67 -1.65 -10.09
C ARG A 7 -1.32 -0.49 -10.83
N GLU A 8 -1.47 -0.66 -12.14
CA GLU A 8 -2.07 0.34 -13.01
C GLU A 8 -3.47 -0.08 -13.46
N TYR A 9 -4.29 0.90 -13.83
CA TYR A 9 -5.58 0.62 -14.46
C TYR A 9 -5.35 -0.18 -15.76
N PRO A 10 -6.12 -1.25 -16.04
CA PRO A 10 -7.42 -1.63 -15.46
C PRO A 10 -7.37 -2.79 -14.45
N GLU A 11 -6.29 -2.98 -13.69
CA GLU A 11 -6.17 -4.17 -12.81
C GLU A 11 -7.33 -4.28 -11.79
N GLN A 12 -7.93 -5.48 -11.69
CA GLN A 12 -9.16 -5.71 -10.91
C GLN A 12 -9.02 -5.37 -9.42
N VAL A 13 -7.82 -5.52 -8.85
CA VAL A 13 -7.55 -5.21 -7.45
C VAL A 13 -7.84 -3.74 -7.11
N LEU A 14 -7.71 -2.84 -8.09
CA LEU A 14 -7.99 -1.40 -7.94
C LEU A 14 -9.50 -1.08 -7.89
N ARG A 15 -10.37 -2.04 -8.19
CA ARG A 15 -11.83 -1.88 -8.21
C ARG A 15 -12.55 -2.77 -7.18
N LYS A 16 -11.86 -3.76 -6.61
CA LYS A 16 -12.43 -4.67 -5.61
C LYS A 16 -12.45 -4.00 -4.23
N GLY A 17 -13.51 -4.25 -3.46
CA GLY A 17 -13.58 -3.81 -2.07
C GLY A 17 -12.49 -4.48 -1.22
N SER A 18 -11.71 -3.68 -0.50
CA SER A 18 -10.68 -4.16 0.41
C SER A 18 -11.26 -4.74 1.70
N GLN A 19 -10.58 -5.71 2.29
CA GLN A 19 -10.98 -6.37 3.54
C GLN A 19 -10.52 -5.57 4.76
N ASP A 20 -11.22 -5.72 5.89
CA ASP A 20 -10.83 -5.10 7.16
C ASP A 20 -9.48 -5.65 7.64
N VAL A 21 -8.71 -4.78 8.30
CA VAL A 21 -7.52 -5.19 9.05
C VAL A 21 -7.97 -5.62 10.45
N THR A 22 -7.80 -6.89 10.77
CA THR A 22 -8.18 -7.45 12.08
C THR A 22 -7.00 -7.88 12.95
N ASP A 23 -5.81 -7.98 12.35
CA ASP A 23 -4.55 -8.31 13.02
C ASP A 23 -3.55 -7.16 12.82
N PHE A 24 -2.99 -6.68 13.94
CA PHE A 24 -2.06 -5.56 14.00
C PHE A 24 -0.64 -6.00 14.42
N GLY A 25 -0.27 -7.24 14.06
CA GLY A 25 1.05 -7.81 14.28
C GLY A 25 2.13 -7.37 13.28
N GLU A 26 3.23 -8.13 13.27
CA GLU A 26 4.45 -7.82 12.52
C GLU A 26 4.26 -7.81 11.00
N ASP A 27 3.31 -8.59 10.48
CA ASP A 27 3.01 -8.64 9.05
C ASP A 27 2.42 -7.32 8.55
N LEU A 28 1.49 -6.74 9.31
CA LEU A 28 0.92 -5.42 9.00
C LEU A 28 2.02 -4.35 9.07
N GLN A 29 2.88 -4.39 10.09
CA GLN A 29 3.99 -3.44 10.20
C GLN A 29 4.96 -3.56 9.02
N SER A 30 5.24 -4.78 8.57
CA SER A 30 6.12 -5.03 7.42
C SER A 30 5.49 -4.55 6.12
N LEU A 31 4.20 -4.77 5.93
CA LEU A 31 3.43 -4.22 4.80
C LEU A 31 3.48 -2.69 4.78
N LEU A 32 3.23 -2.05 5.93
CA LEU A 32 3.27 -0.58 6.05
C LEU A 32 4.65 0.00 5.71
N ARG A 33 5.73 -0.67 6.13
CA ARG A 33 7.10 -0.29 5.77
C ARG A 33 7.34 -0.38 4.26
N ASP A 34 6.94 -1.48 3.63
CA ASP A 34 7.07 -1.65 2.18
C ASP A 34 6.21 -0.62 1.41
N MET A 35 5.00 -0.33 1.89
CA MET A 35 4.13 0.70 1.30
C MET A 35 4.74 2.10 1.40
N TRP A 36 5.31 2.45 2.56
CA TRP A 36 5.98 3.74 2.74
C TRP A 36 7.19 3.87 1.82
N GLU A 37 8.04 2.86 1.76
CA GLU A 37 9.22 2.83 0.89
C GLU A 37 8.83 2.95 -0.60
N THR A 38 7.78 2.23 -1.01
CA THR A 38 7.22 2.29 -2.37
C THR A 38 6.65 3.67 -2.70
N MET A 39 5.93 4.29 -1.76
CA MET A 39 5.38 5.64 -1.95
C MET A 39 6.51 6.65 -2.16
N VAL A 40 7.52 6.63 -1.30
CA VAL A 40 8.65 7.57 -1.35
C VAL A 40 9.50 7.36 -2.60
N SER A 41 9.74 6.12 -3.03
CA SER A 41 10.54 5.84 -4.24
C SER A 41 9.88 6.28 -5.55
N ASN A 42 8.58 6.55 -5.52
CA ASN A 42 7.78 7.00 -6.66
C ASN A 42 7.33 8.47 -6.52
N ASP A 43 7.98 9.24 -5.64
CA ASP A 43 7.64 10.65 -5.36
C ASP A 43 6.14 10.87 -5.03
N GLY A 44 5.52 9.85 -4.42
CA GLY A 44 4.10 9.84 -4.07
C GLY A 44 3.81 10.48 -2.72
N VAL A 45 2.57 10.93 -2.54
CA VAL A 45 2.07 11.56 -1.30
C VAL A 45 1.11 10.68 -0.50
N GLY A 46 0.71 9.57 -1.10
CA GLY A 46 -0.12 8.55 -0.48
C GLY A 46 -0.10 7.26 -1.30
N LEU A 47 -0.24 6.13 -0.62
CA LEU A 47 -0.33 4.82 -1.25
C LEU A 47 -1.30 3.92 -0.47
N ALA A 48 -2.32 3.41 -1.14
CA ALA A 48 -3.25 2.42 -0.59
C ALA A 48 -2.79 0.99 -0.92
N ALA A 49 -3.01 0.03 -0.01
CA ALA A 49 -2.56 -1.35 -0.19
C ALA A 49 -3.00 -2.01 -1.53
N PRO A 50 -4.21 -1.74 -2.09
CA PRO A 50 -4.59 -2.31 -3.39
C PRO A 50 -3.68 -1.88 -4.54
N GLN A 51 -3.06 -0.70 -4.45
CA GLN A 51 -2.11 -0.21 -5.47
C GLN A 51 -0.82 -1.04 -5.52
N ILE A 52 -0.55 -1.88 -4.52
CA ILE A 52 0.56 -2.86 -4.56
C ILE A 52 0.05 -4.31 -4.60
N GLY A 53 -1.23 -4.51 -4.98
CA GLY A 53 -1.85 -5.82 -5.11
C GLY A 53 -2.38 -6.42 -3.80
N VAL A 54 -2.40 -5.66 -2.69
CA VAL A 54 -2.84 -6.15 -1.38
C VAL A 54 -4.23 -5.61 -1.04
N SER A 55 -5.22 -6.49 -0.96
CA SER A 55 -6.64 -6.13 -0.76
C SER A 55 -7.02 -5.90 0.72
N LEU A 56 -6.29 -5.03 1.43
CA LEU A 56 -6.55 -4.63 2.83
C LEU A 56 -6.89 -3.14 2.95
N ARG A 57 -7.76 -2.79 3.90
CA ARG A 57 -8.18 -1.41 4.20
C ARG A 57 -7.11 -0.67 5.00
N VAL A 58 -5.99 -0.37 4.35
CA VAL A 58 -4.90 0.41 4.92
C VAL A 58 -4.26 1.28 3.85
N ALA A 59 -3.80 2.46 4.25
CA ALA A 59 -3.08 3.39 3.42
C ALA A 59 -2.00 4.08 4.24
N VAL A 60 -0.93 4.51 3.56
CA VAL A 60 0.05 5.44 4.10
C VAL A 60 -0.13 6.78 3.39
N ILE A 61 0.04 7.88 4.14
CA ILE A 61 -0.05 9.25 3.63
C ILE A 61 1.11 10.01 4.25
N GLY A 62 1.83 10.77 3.44
CA GLY A 62 2.94 11.56 3.92
C GLY A 62 3.45 12.49 2.83
N TRP A 63 3.90 13.66 3.25
CA TRP A 63 4.60 14.61 2.39
C TRP A 63 6.04 14.71 2.90
N ARG A 64 7.02 14.70 2.01
CA ARG A 64 8.40 15.06 2.34
C ARG A 64 8.56 16.56 2.08
N ASP A 65 9.09 17.28 3.06
CA ASP A 65 9.71 18.59 2.81
C ASP A 65 10.98 18.43 1.96
#